data_AF-M9LVF4-F1
#
_entry.id   AF-M9LVF4-F1
#
_cell.length_a   1.000
_cell.length_b   1.000
_cell.length_c   1.000
_cell.angle_alpha   90.00
_cell.angle_beta   90.00
_cell.angle_gamma   90.00
#
_symmetry.space_group_name_H-M   'P 1'
#
loop_
_entity.id
_entity.type
_entity.pdbx_description
1 polymer ?
#
loop_
_entity_poly.entity_id
_entity_poly.type
_entity_poly.pdbx_seq_one_letter_code
_entity_poly.pdbx_strand_id
1 'polypeptide(L)'
;MPSFPSTSTLAIVHVSPDEPFIAATDVIGCLNFAKDFVVSGTASDKLFGMAEGLWEPDLGPEELFETVSQILLGALERDALSGWGAVVRIM
;
A
#
# COMPACT_ATOMS: atom_id res chain seq x y z
N MET A 1 3.31 8.21 29.33
CA MET A 1 3.01 7.09 28.42
C MET A 1 3.43 7.53 27.02
N PRO A 2 4.59 7.09 26.50
CA PRO A 2 5.12 7.66 25.26
C PRO A 2 4.67 6.87 24.02
N SER A 3 4.09 7.61 23.07
CA SER A 3 3.96 7.39 21.62
C SER A 3 3.60 6.00 21.09
N PHE A 4 2.34 5.81 20.70
CA PHE A 4 1.95 4.84 19.68
C PHE A 4 1.95 5.53 18.30
N PRO A 5 3.01 5.44 17.48
CA PRO A 5 2.84 5.68 16.06
C PRO A 5 2.29 4.38 15.47
N SER A 6 0.97 4.17 15.53
CA SER A 6 0.32 3.15 14.69
C SER A 6 0.27 3.70 13.25
N THR A 7 1.43 3.94 12.66
CA THR A 7 1.56 4.32 11.26
C THR A 7 1.37 3.04 10.46
N SER A 8 0.12 2.74 10.10
CA SER A 8 -0.24 1.70 9.14
C SER A 8 0.57 1.94 7.87
N THR A 9 1.61 1.15 7.66
CA THR A 9 2.53 1.31 6.53
C THR A 9 1.92 0.61 5.32
N LEU A 10 1.31 1.38 4.40
CA LEU A 10 1.06 0.91 3.04
C LEU A 10 2.21 1.39 2.15
N ALA A 11 2.81 0.48 1.38
CA ALA A 11 3.76 0.80 0.32
C ALA A 11 3.18 0.33 -1.02
N ILE A 12 2.54 1.24 -1.75
CA ILE A 12 2.11 1.10 -3.16
C ILE A 12 2.36 2.51 -3.76
N VAL A 13 2.99 2.82 -4.90
CA VAL A 13 3.69 2.17 -6.04
C VAL A 13 4.52 3.30 -6.72
N HIS A 14 5.43 3.00 -7.65
CA HIS A 14 5.67 3.89 -8.80
C HIS A 14 5.97 3.10 -10.09
N VAL A 15 5.43 3.60 -11.21
CA VAL A 15 5.59 3.14 -12.59
C VAL A 15 6.29 4.25 -13.39
N SER A 16 7.60 4.08 -13.69
CA SER A 16 8.34 4.56 -14.90
C SER A 16 9.88 4.37 -14.78
N PRO A 17 10.71 4.52 -15.84
CA PRO A 17 10.64 3.98 -17.21
C PRO A 17 11.55 2.75 -17.44
N ASP A 18 12.47 2.42 -16.53
CA ASP A 18 13.53 1.40 -16.80
C ASP A 18 13.38 0.05 -16.09
N GLU A 19 12.48 -0.09 -15.09
CA GLU A 19 11.85 -1.32 -14.51
C GLU A 19 11.67 -1.15 -12.98
N PRO A 20 10.51 -0.62 -12.50
CA PRO A 20 10.24 -0.50 -11.07
C PRO A 20 10.10 -1.88 -10.41
N PHE A 21 10.61 -1.99 -9.18
CA PHE A 21 10.63 -3.24 -8.43
C PHE A 21 9.98 -3.11 -7.06
N ILE A 22 9.05 -4.00 -6.75
CA ILE A 22 8.41 -4.10 -5.45
C ILE A 22 8.56 -5.52 -4.91
N ALA A 23 8.84 -5.62 -3.61
CA ALA A 23 8.87 -6.89 -2.91
C ALA A 23 8.39 -6.72 -1.48
N ALA A 24 7.68 -7.73 -0.98
CA ALA A 24 7.33 -7.85 0.43
C ALA A 24 8.04 -9.06 1.03
N THR A 25 8.36 -8.99 2.31
CA THR A 25 8.87 -10.13 3.07
C THR A 25 7.93 -10.48 4.19
N ASP A 26 7.79 -11.78 4.47
CA ASP A 26 7.22 -12.21 5.74
C ASP A 26 8.24 -12.01 6.89
N VAL A 27 7.81 -12.33 8.12
CA VAL A 27 8.63 -12.17 9.32
C VAL A 27 9.84 -13.12 9.40
N ILE A 28 9.91 -14.12 8.51
CA ILE A 28 11.01 -15.09 8.44
C ILE A 28 11.90 -14.88 7.20
N GLY A 29 11.62 -13.86 6.38
CA GLY A 29 12.45 -13.46 5.24
C GLY A 29 12.08 -14.10 3.89
N CYS A 30 10.89 -14.71 3.76
CA CYS A 30 10.39 -15.18 2.48
C CYS A 30 10.05 -13.99 1.58
N LEU A 31 10.72 -13.89 0.42
CA LEU A 31 10.53 -12.81 -0.54
C LEU A 31 9.35 -13.11 -1.45
N ASN A 32 8.40 -12.17 -1.48
CA ASN A 32 7.32 -12.14 -2.46
C ASN A 32 7.60 -11.04 -3.49
N PHE A 33 7.82 -11.46 -4.75
CA PHE A 33 8.03 -10.55 -5.87
C PHE A 33 6.69 -10.36 -6.60
N ALA A 34 6.13 -9.16 -6.48
CA ALA A 34 4.88 -8.78 -7.12
C ALA A 34 5.16 -7.77 -8.25
N LYS A 35 4.34 -7.77 -9.30
CA LYS A 35 4.49 -6.84 -10.44
C LYS A 35 3.46 -5.70 -10.41
N ASP A 36 2.52 -5.79 -9.50
CA ASP A 36 1.28 -5.04 -9.40
C ASP A 36 1.27 -4.21 -8.11
N PHE A 37 1.15 -4.87 -6.96
CA PHE A 37 1.15 -4.22 -5.66
C PHE A 37 1.59 -5.17 -4.55
N VAL A 38 2.04 -4.60 -3.44
CA VAL A 38 2.32 -5.33 -2.20
C VAL A 38 1.58 -4.68 -1.03
N VAL A 39 1.07 -5.50 -0.12
CA VAL A 39 0.34 -5.04 1.05
C VAL A 39 0.97 -5.60 2.31
N SER A 40 0.94 -4.83 3.40
CA SER A 40 1.45 -5.24 4.70
C SER A 40 0.71 -4.51 5.83
N GLY A 41 0.79 -5.06 7.04
CA GLY A 41 0.13 -4.52 8.23
C GLY A 41 -1.16 -5.23 8.61
N THR A 42 -1.85 -4.70 9.63
CA THR A 42 -3.07 -5.30 10.22
C THR A 42 -4.27 -5.25 9.29
N ALA A 43 -4.30 -4.28 8.36
CA ALA A 43 -5.35 -4.12 7.36
C ALA A 43 -5.03 -4.85 6.03
N SER A 44 -4.05 -5.75 5.98
CA SER A 44 -3.57 -6.40 4.74
C SER A 44 -4.70 -6.99 3.89
N ASP A 45 -5.65 -7.69 4.51
CA ASP A 45 -6.77 -8.34 3.80
C ASP A 45 -7.70 -7.31 3.15
N LYS A 46 -7.88 -6.15 3.81
CA LYS A 46 -8.74 -5.06 3.32
C LYS A 46 -8.04 -4.29 2.21
N LEU A 47 -6.74 -4.05 2.38
CA LEU A 47 -5.89 -3.45 1.36
C LEU A 47 -5.84 -4.31 0.10
N PHE A 48 -5.69 -5.63 0.24
CA PHE A 48 -5.66 -6.56 -0.89
C PHE A 48 -6.97 -6.49 -1.69
N GLY A 49 -8.13 -6.57 -1.01
CA GLY A 49 -9.42 -6.48 -1.70
C GLY A 49 -9.70 -5.13 -2.37
N MET A 50 -9.23 -4.03 -1.78
CA MET A 50 -9.36 -2.70 -2.38
C MET A 50 -8.40 -2.52 -3.56
N ALA A 51 -7.16 -3.02 -3.45
CA ALA A 51 -6.15 -2.94 -4.50
C ALA A 51 -6.59 -3.75 -5.73
N GLU A 52 -7.06 -4.98 -5.57
CA GLU A 52 -7.61 -5.80 -6.67
C GLU A 52 -8.75 -5.11 -7.44
N GLY A 53 -9.52 -4.23 -6.80
CA GLY A 53 -10.66 -3.55 -7.43
C GLY A 53 -10.34 -2.20 -8.07
N LEU A 54 -9.27 -1.54 -7.64
CA LEU A 54 -8.93 -0.17 -8.05
C LEU A 54 -7.60 -0.06 -8.80
N TRP A 55 -6.72 -1.04 -8.65
CA TRP A 55 -5.41 -1.04 -9.31
C TRP A 55 -5.57 -1.37 -10.79
N GLU A 56 -4.87 -0.61 -11.62
CA GLU A 56 -4.75 -0.83 -13.05
C GLU A 56 -3.27 -0.73 -13.47
N PRO A 57 -2.84 -1.46 -14.52
CA PRO A 57 -1.50 -1.30 -15.07
C PRO A 57 -1.33 0.08 -15.72
N ASP A 58 -0.08 0.56 -15.77
CA ASP A 58 0.33 1.77 -16.50
C ASP A 58 -0.31 3.11 -16.03
N LEU A 59 -0.74 3.18 -14.75
CA LEU A 59 -1.23 4.43 -14.15
C LEU A 59 -0.15 5.52 -14.14
N GLY A 60 -0.55 6.74 -14.54
CA GLY A 60 0.31 7.92 -14.43
C GLY A 60 0.60 8.30 -12.97
N PRO A 61 1.59 9.16 -12.69
CA PRO A 61 1.95 9.53 -11.32
C PRO A 61 0.78 10.13 -10.52
N GLU A 62 -0.06 10.95 -11.14
CA GLU A 62 -1.22 11.57 -10.49
C GLU A 62 -2.35 10.56 -10.26
N GLU A 63 -2.67 9.74 -11.27
CA GLU A 63 -3.70 8.70 -11.15
C GLU A 63 -3.31 7.66 -10.10
N LEU A 64 -2.02 7.32 -10.05
CA LEU A 64 -1.47 6.42 -9.06
C LEU A 64 -1.60 6.99 -7.64
N PHE A 65 -1.34 8.29 -7.46
CA PHE A 65 -1.57 8.97 -6.18
C PHE A 65 -3.00 8.81 -5.71
N GLU A 66 -3.95 9.05 -6.61
CA GLU A 66 -5.37 8.96 -6.32
C GLU A 66 -5.77 7.53 -5.99
N THR A 67 -5.40 6.55 -6.83
CA THR A 67 -5.68 5.14 -6.64
C THR A 67 -5.15 4.64 -5.29
N VAL A 68 -3.88 4.93 -4.98
CA VAL A 68 -3.27 4.53 -3.70
C VAL A 68 -3.95 5.21 -2.51
N SER A 69 -4.29 6.49 -2.63
CA SER A 69 -4.98 7.23 -1.57
C SER A 69 -6.36 6.65 -1.28
N GLN A 70 -7.12 6.28 -2.31
CA GLN A 70 -8.44 5.65 -2.17
C GLN A 70 -8.34 4.26 -1.54
N ILE A 71 -7.37 3.44 -1.97
CA ILE A 71 -7.10 2.13 -1.39
C ILE A 71 -6.76 2.25 0.10
N LEU A 72 -5.87 3.17 0.46
CA LEU A 72 -5.47 3.44 1.85
C LEU A 72 -6.68 3.84 2.69
N LEU A 73 -7.36 4.93 2.32
CA LEU A 73 -8.46 5.46 3.13
C LEU A 73 -9.59 4.44 3.28
N GLY A 74 -9.96 3.76 2.19
CA GLY A 74 -11.02 2.75 2.22
C GLY A 74 -10.67 1.50 3.03
N ALA A 75 -9.38 1.13 3.13
CA ALA A 75 -8.96 0.00 3.96
C ALA A 75 -8.79 0.39 5.43
N LEU A 76 -8.18 1.56 5.70
CA LEU A 76 -7.90 2.04 7.06
C LEU A 76 -9.19 2.29 7.86
N GLU A 77 -10.25 2.79 7.22
CA GLU A 77 -11.57 2.99 7.88
C GLU A 77 -12.22 1.68 8.36
N ARG A 78 -11.74 0.53 7.88
CA ARG A 78 -12.29 -0.80 8.18
C ARG A 78 -11.42 -1.61 9.14
N ASP A 79 -10.35 -1.05 9.66
CA ASP A 79 -9.45 -1.69 10.63
C ASP A 79 -9.27 -0.82 11.89
N ALA A 80 -9.66 -1.36 13.03
CA ALA A 80 -9.59 -0.66 14.33
C ALA A 80 -8.17 -0.40 14.81
N LEU A 81 -7.16 -1.10 14.26
CA LEU A 81 -5.75 -0.91 14.60
C LEU A 81 -5.03 0.08 13.66
N SER A 82 -5.77 0.67 12.73
CA SER A 82 -5.27 1.53 11.67
C SER A 82 -6.03 2.86 11.59
N GLY A 83 -5.51 3.84 10.84
CA GLY A 83 -6.29 5.04 10.46
C GLY A 83 -5.91 6.38 11.10
N TRP A 84 -4.81 6.47 11.85
CA TRP A 84 -4.26 7.74 12.34
C TRP A 84 -3.53 8.55 11.25
N GLY A 85 -4.18 8.70 10.10
CA GLY A 85 -3.64 9.32 8.90
C GLY A 85 -2.85 8.35 8.01
N ALA A 86 -2.54 8.84 6.80
CA ALA A 86 -1.80 8.11 5.77
C ALA A 86 -0.76 9.04 5.13
N VAL A 87 0.37 8.48 4.72
CA VAL A 87 1.40 9.20 3.96
C VAL A 87 1.65 8.43 2.68
N VAL A 88 1.34 9.05 1.55
CA VAL A 88 1.62 8.51 0.21
C VAL A 88 2.88 9.19 -0.33
N ARG A 89 3.82 8.40 -0.84
CA ARG A 89 5.05 8.89 -1.47
C ARG A 89 5.09 8.37 -2.90
N ILE A 90 5.26 9.29 -3.84
CA ILE A 90 5.50 8.99 -5.25
C ILE A 90 6.92 9.45 -5.54
N MET A 91 7.73 8.54 -6.08
CA MET A 91 9.16 8.70 -6.29
C MET A 91 9.51 8.44 -7.75
#